data_AF-A0A833X447-F1
#
_entry.id   AF-A0A833X447-F1
#
_cell.length_a   1.000
_cell.length_b   1.000
_cell.length_c   1.000
_cell.angle_alpha   90.00
_cell.angle_beta   90.00
_cell.angle_gamma   90.00
#
_symmetry.space_group_name_H-M   'P 1'
#
loop_
_entity.id
_entity.type
_entity.pdbx_description
1 polymer ?
#
loop_
_entity_poly.entity_id
_entity_poly.type
_entity_poly.pdbx_seq_one_letter_code
_entity_poly.pdbx_strand_id
1 'polypeptide(L)'
;IILTFQTGLAGSSAIVCAALSCLLDFYEVRHLIKVEVRPNLVLAAEQELGIVAGLQDRVAQVYGGLVYMDFSKEYMDAFGHGIYTPMDISLLPPLYLIYVENPSDSGKVSIEAQLHFSSYLYHLLYL
;
A
#
# COMPACT_ATOMS: atom_id res chain seq x y z
N ILE A 1 11.37 -8.46 -6.19
CA ILE A 1 10.41 -8.50 -7.31
C ILE A 1 10.01 -7.06 -7.59
N ILE A 2 10.35 -6.50 -8.75
CA ILE A 2 9.82 -5.22 -9.20
C ILE A 2 8.59 -5.56 -10.05
N LEU A 3 7.40 -5.23 -9.55
CA LEU A 3 6.15 -5.46 -10.27
C LEU A 3 5.83 -4.24 -11.13
N THR A 4 5.41 -4.49 -12.37
CA THR A 4 5.06 -3.46 -13.35
C THR A 4 3.78 -2.70 -12.96
N PHE A 5 3.48 -1.62 -13.69
CA PHE A 5 2.28 -0.80 -13.50
C PHE A 5 0.99 -1.64 -13.53
N GLN A 6 -0.05 -1.20 -12.80
CA GLN A 6 -1.42 -1.74 -12.83
C GLN A 6 -1.61 -3.17 -12.27
N THR A 7 -0.76 -3.62 -11.36
CA THR A 7 -0.89 -4.93 -10.69
C THR A 7 -1.80 -4.94 -9.46
N GLY A 8 -2.41 -3.80 -9.11
CA GLY A 8 -3.18 -3.65 -7.86
C GLY A 8 -2.32 -3.61 -6.59
N LEU A 9 -0.98 -3.54 -6.74
CA LEU A 9 0.00 -3.57 -5.66
C LEU A 9 0.74 -2.24 -5.48
N ALA A 10 0.13 -1.14 -5.94
CA ALA A 10 0.58 0.21 -5.64
C ALA A 10 2.03 0.51 -6.09
N GLY A 11 2.41 0.08 -7.31
CA GLY A 11 3.78 0.23 -7.80
C GLY A 11 4.24 1.69 -7.98
N SER A 12 3.35 2.60 -8.40
CA SER A 12 3.68 4.02 -8.63
C SER A 12 4.01 4.74 -7.32
N SER A 13 3.19 4.53 -6.30
CA SER A 13 3.36 5.10 -4.97
C SER A 13 4.65 4.63 -4.29
N ALA A 14 5.04 3.37 -4.54
CA ALA A 14 6.26 2.79 -3.98
C ALA A 14 7.51 3.52 -4.48
N ILE A 15 7.54 3.96 -5.75
CA ILE A 15 8.65 4.72 -6.32
C ILE A 15 8.78 6.07 -5.61
N VAL A 16 7.67 6.77 -5.38
CA VAL A 16 7.68 8.07 -4.70
C VAL A 16 8.08 7.92 -3.23
N CYS A 17 7.57 6.90 -2.53
CA CYS A 17 8.00 6.59 -1.16
C CYS A 17 9.50 6.28 -1.08
N ALA A 18 10.03 5.50 -2.02
CA ALA A 18 11.46 5.19 -2.09
C ALA A 18 12.31 6.45 -2.35
N ALA A 19 11.87 7.32 -3.26
CA ALA A 19 12.53 8.59 -3.53
C ALA A 19 12.57 9.48 -2.27
N LEU A 20 11.44 9.65 -1.57
CA LEU A 20 11.40 10.37 -0.29
C LEU A 20 12.35 9.74 0.73
N SER A 21 12.35 8.41 0.87
CA SER A 21 13.25 7.69 1.79
C SER A 21 14.72 8.01 1.50
N CYS A 22 15.14 7.95 0.23
CA CYS A 22 16.49 8.29 -0.18
C CYS A 22 16.84 9.75 0.11
N LEU A 23 15.92 10.69 -0.12
CA LEU A 23 16.15 12.11 0.19
C LEU A 23 16.31 12.35 1.69
N LEU A 24 15.49 11.72 2.53
CA LEU A 24 15.59 11.83 3.99
C LEU A 24 16.95 11.34 4.51
N ASP A 25 17.50 10.28 3.91
CA ASP A 25 18.81 9.73 4.26
C ASP A 25 19.95 10.58 3.70
N PHE A 26 19.86 10.98 2.44
CA PHE A 26 20.88 11.78 1.76
C PHE A 26 21.11 13.13 2.44
N TYR A 27 20.04 13.79 2.89
CA TYR A 27 20.12 15.05 3.62
C TYR A 27 20.23 14.87 5.15
N GLU A 28 20.28 13.63 5.65
CA GLU A 28 20.38 13.29 7.09
C GLU A 28 19.24 13.86 7.97
N VAL A 29 18.07 14.14 7.37
CA VAL A 29 16.91 14.75 8.04
C VAL A 29 15.83 13.76 8.46
N ARG A 30 16.03 12.44 8.28
CA ARG A 30 15.03 11.41 8.62
C ARG A 30 14.47 11.56 10.03
N HIS A 31 15.30 11.93 10.99
CA HIS A 31 14.93 12.09 12.40
C HIS A 31 14.05 13.33 12.66
N LEU A 32 14.08 14.33 11.77
CA LEU A 32 13.26 15.54 11.85
C LEU A 32 11.84 15.30 11.33
N ILE A 33 11.69 14.41 10.35
CA ILE A 33 10.40 14.10 9.73
C ILE A 33 9.82 12.83 10.37
N LYS A 34 8.85 13.03 11.26
CA LYS A 34 8.15 11.93 11.95
C LYS A 34 7.51 10.97 10.94
N VAL A 35 7.52 9.68 11.27
CA VAL A 35 7.13 8.62 10.32
C VAL A 35 5.65 8.71 9.91
N GLU A 36 4.78 9.16 10.81
CA GLU A 36 3.35 9.40 10.59
C GLU A 36 3.05 10.53 9.59
N VAL A 37 3.99 11.46 9.36
CA VAL A 37 3.80 12.59 8.43
C VAL A 37 4.26 12.23 7.01
N ARG A 38 5.22 11.30 6.87
CA ARG A 38 5.83 10.93 5.58
C ARG A 38 4.81 10.46 4.52
N PRO A 39 3.75 9.69 4.84
CA PRO A 39 2.75 9.29 3.86
C PRO A 39 2.04 10.49 3.21
N ASN A 40 1.77 11.54 4.00
CA ASN A 40 1.15 12.76 3.49
C ASN A 40 2.10 13.57 2.61
N LEU A 41 3.42 13.57 2.90
CA LEU A 41 4.40 14.21 2.02
C LEU A 41 4.43 13.58 0.63
N VAL A 42 4.37 12.24 0.59
CA VAL A 42 4.28 11.49 -0.68
C VAL A 42 2.99 11.85 -1.42
N LEU A 43 1.85 11.81 -0.72
CA LEU A 43 0.55 12.13 -1.31
C LEU A 43 0.49 13.56 -1.85
N ALA A 44 1.00 14.53 -1.09
CA ALA A 44 1.03 15.94 -1.50
C ALA A 44 1.90 16.13 -2.75
N ALA A 45 3.07 15.52 -2.81
CA ALA A 45 3.96 15.60 -3.98
C ALA A 45 3.31 15.05 -5.25
N GLU A 46 2.54 13.96 -5.14
CA GLU A 46 1.80 13.41 -6.26
C GLU A 46 0.60 14.26 -6.67
N GLN A 47 -0.09 14.88 -5.71
CA GLN A 47 -1.18 15.83 -5.99
C GLN A 47 -0.67 17.05 -6.75
N GLU A 48 0.53 17.56 -6.43
CA GLU A 48 1.19 18.62 -7.19
C GLU A 48 1.51 18.20 -8.65
N LEU A 49 1.74 16.91 -8.87
CA LEU A 49 1.91 16.32 -10.21
C LEU A 49 0.57 16.00 -10.90
N GLY A 50 -0.57 16.34 -10.30
CA GLY A 50 -1.91 16.09 -10.84
C GLY A 50 -2.38 14.63 -10.71
N ILE A 51 -1.73 13.82 -9.87
CA ILE A 51 -2.09 12.42 -9.66
C ILE A 51 -3.14 12.33 -8.55
N VAL A 52 -4.33 11.82 -8.87
CA VAL A 52 -5.37 11.52 -7.88
C VAL A 52 -5.04 10.20 -7.20
N ALA A 53 -4.83 10.20 -5.88
CA ALA A 53 -4.49 9.01 -5.12
C ALA A 53 -5.07 9.01 -3.69
N GLY A 54 -5.14 7.83 -3.09
CA GLY A 54 -5.45 7.64 -1.67
C GLY A 54 -4.20 7.52 -0.80
N LEU A 55 -4.37 7.53 0.52
CA LEU A 55 -3.28 7.55 1.50
C LEU A 55 -2.75 6.15 1.89
N GLN A 56 -3.58 5.10 1.78
CA GLN A 56 -3.31 3.76 2.33
C GLN A 56 -2.01 3.13 1.83
N ASP A 57 -1.79 3.14 0.51
CA ASP A 57 -0.57 2.59 -0.10
C ASP A 57 0.69 3.22 0.47
N ARG A 58 0.65 4.52 0.74
CA ARG A 58 1.78 5.32 1.21
C ARG A 58 2.11 4.98 2.65
N VAL A 59 1.08 4.78 3.47
CA VAL A 59 1.25 4.30 4.85
C VAL A 59 1.92 2.93 4.84
N ALA A 60 1.38 1.98 4.06
CA ALA A 60 1.96 0.64 3.96
C ALA A 60 3.43 0.67 3.50
N GLN A 61 3.75 1.49 2.51
CA GLN A 61 5.10 1.59 1.95
C GLN A 61 6.10 2.31 2.86
N VAL A 62 5.66 3.33 3.60
CA VAL A 62 6.52 4.07 4.54
C VAL A 62 6.85 3.23 5.77
N TYR A 63 5.86 2.52 6.31
CA TYR A 63 6.02 1.73 7.53
C TYR A 63 6.63 0.35 7.25
N GLY A 64 6.29 -0.25 6.12
CA GLY A 64 6.62 -1.64 5.82
C GLY A 64 5.91 -2.64 6.74
N GLY A 65 6.07 -3.93 6.45
CA GLY A 65 5.48 -5.00 7.26
C GLY A 65 3.95 -4.98 7.27
N LEU A 66 3.37 -5.31 8.43
CA LEU A 66 1.93 -5.30 8.66
C LEU A 66 1.55 -4.07 9.50
N VAL A 67 0.53 -3.32 9.07
CA VAL A 67 0.14 -2.06 9.71
C VAL A 67 -1.38 -1.98 9.83
N TYR A 68 -1.87 -1.74 11.03
CA TYR A 68 -3.25 -1.31 11.26
C TYR A 68 -3.35 0.21 11.07
N MET A 69 -4.32 0.65 10.28
CA MET A 69 -4.49 2.05 9.92
C MET A 69 -5.87 2.53 10.34
N ASP A 70 -5.92 3.57 11.19
CA ASP A 70 -7.14 4.27 11.58
C ASP A 70 -7.15 5.65 10.92
N PHE A 71 -8.15 5.88 10.06
CA PHE A 71 -8.38 7.14 9.35
C PHE A 71 -9.62 7.88 9.88
N SER A 72 -9.92 7.75 11.18
CA SER A 72 -11.00 8.49 11.84
C SER A 72 -10.86 9.99 11.60
N LYS A 73 -11.96 10.61 11.20
CA LYS A 73 -11.98 12.01 10.78
C LYS A 73 -11.57 12.93 11.92
N GLU A 74 -12.04 12.66 13.13
CA GLU A 74 -11.79 13.48 14.31
C GLU A 74 -10.29 13.57 14.62
N TYR A 75 -9.57 12.45 14.49
CA TYR A 75 -8.13 12.41 14.72
C TYR A 75 -7.37 13.07 13.57
N MET A 76 -7.74 12.75 12.33
CA MET A 76 -7.08 13.32 11.15
C MET A 76 -7.25 14.84 11.07
N ASP A 77 -8.42 15.38 11.41
CA ASP A 77 -8.66 16.84 11.43
C ASP A 77 -7.82 17.54 12.53
N ALA A 78 -7.55 16.86 13.65
CA ALA A 78 -6.78 17.41 14.76
C ALA A 78 -5.25 17.32 14.55
N PHE A 79 -4.76 16.23 13.95
CA PHE A 79 -3.31 15.93 13.87
C PHE A 79 -2.75 15.94 12.44
N GLY A 80 -3.60 15.96 11.42
CA GLY A 80 -3.21 15.98 10.01
C GLY A 80 -2.75 14.63 9.44
N HIS A 81 -2.82 13.54 10.22
CA HIS A 81 -2.50 12.18 9.81
C HIS A 81 -3.38 11.16 10.55
N GLY A 82 -3.41 9.91 10.09
CA GLY A 82 -4.10 8.81 10.77
C GLY A 82 -3.27 8.22 11.91
N ILE A 83 -3.86 7.26 12.63
CA ILE A 83 -3.12 6.44 13.61
C ILE A 83 -2.64 5.18 12.89
N TYR A 84 -1.33 4.94 12.94
CA TYR A 84 -0.69 3.82 12.25
C TYR A 84 0.03 2.94 13.27
N THR A 85 -0.44 1.71 13.42
CA THR A 85 0.09 0.77 14.41
C THR A 85 0.77 -0.40 13.70
N PRO A 86 2.11 -0.51 13.76
CA PRO A 86 2.80 -1.71 13.30
C PRO A 86 2.31 -2.94 14.06
N MET A 87 2.08 -4.03 13.33
CA MET A 87 1.61 -5.30 13.88
C MET A 87 2.60 -6.42 13.56
N ASP A 88 2.53 -7.49 14.34
CA ASP A 88 3.31 -8.69 14.08
C ASP A 88 2.76 -9.42 12.83
N ILE A 89 3.66 -9.71 11.88
CA ILE A 89 3.35 -10.44 10.65
C ILE A 89 2.88 -11.87 10.96
N SER A 90 3.27 -12.44 12.09
CA SER A 90 2.84 -13.78 12.54
C SER A 90 1.32 -13.91 12.75
N LEU A 91 0.60 -12.78 12.83
CA LEU A 91 -0.85 -12.75 12.92
C LEU A 91 -1.56 -13.12 11.61
N LEU A 92 -0.84 -13.07 10.47
CA LEU A 92 -1.43 -13.39 9.17
C LEU A 92 -1.47 -14.91 8.95
N PRO A 93 -2.57 -15.45 8.39
CA PRO A 93 -2.58 -16.82 7.90
C PRO A 93 -1.65 -16.94 6.68
N PRO A 94 -1.29 -18.17 6.25
CA PRO A 94 -0.60 -18.37 4.98
C PRO A 94 -1.37 -17.69 3.83
N LEU A 95 -0.67 -16.82 3.10
CA LEU A 95 -1.22 -16.08 1.97
C LEU A 95 -0.73 -16.67 0.65
N TYR A 96 -1.60 -16.70 -0.35
CA TYR A 96 -1.26 -17.11 -1.72
C TYR A 96 -1.40 -15.90 -2.65
N LEU A 97 -0.35 -15.64 -3.44
CA LEU A 97 -0.38 -14.62 -4.49
C LEU A 97 -0.64 -15.30 -5.84
N ILE A 98 -1.76 -14.95 -6.47
CA ILE A 98 -2.06 -15.35 -7.84
C ILE A 98 -1.93 -14.11 -8.72
N TYR A 99 -1.15 -14.23 -9.79
CA TYR A 99 -0.87 -13.14 -10.72
C TYR A 99 -1.35 -13.51 -12.13
N VAL A 100 -1.93 -12.53 -12.83
CA VAL A 100 -2.40 -12.67 -14.22
C VAL A 100 -1.72 -11.58 -15.05
N GLU A 101 -1.06 -11.94 -16.15
CA GLU A 101 -0.22 -11.04 -16.95
C GLU A 101 -0.99 -9.92 -17.69
N ASN A 102 -2.29 -10.09 -17.95
CA ASN A 102 -3.12 -9.12 -18.69
C ASN A 102 -4.51 -8.93 -18.06
N PRO A 103 -4.62 -8.16 -16.95
CA PRO A 103 -5.91 -7.83 -16.38
C PRO A 103 -6.61 -6.75 -17.22
N SER A 104 -7.72 -7.10 -17.87
CA SER A 104 -8.67 -6.11 -18.39
C SER A 104 -9.46 -5.53 -17.20
N ASP A 105 -9.30 -4.24 -16.93
CA ASP A 105 -9.93 -3.43 -15.87
C ASP A 105 -9.34 -3.53 -14.44
N SER A 106 -8.59 -2.49 -14.06
CA SER A 106 -8.12 -2.20 -12.70
C SER A 106 -9.18 -1.53 -11.80
N GLY A 107 -10.37 -1.20 -12.33
CA GLY A 107 -11.37 -0.37 -11.65
C GLY A 107 -12.67 -1.05 -11.23
N LYS A 108 -12.91 -2.32 -11.60
CA LYS A 108 -14.21 -2.99 -11.38
C LYS A 108 -14.21 -4.24 -10.52
N VAL A 109 -13.06 -4.76 -10.12
CA VAL A 109 -13.03 -6.04 -9.40
C VAL A 109 -12.83 -5.82 -7.91
N SER A 110 -13.94 -5.57 -7.23
CA SER A 110 -14.06 -5.86 -5.80
C SER A 110 -15.38 -6.61 -5.62
N ILE A 111 -15.31 -7.88 -5.20
CA ILE A 111 -16.36 -8.87 -4.84
C ILE A 111 -16.34 -10.19 -5.66
N GLU A 112 -15.95 -10.24 -6.94
CA GLU A 112 -16.07 -11.50 -7.74
C GLU A 112 -14.99 -12.57 -7.51
N ALA A 113 -13.86 -12.25 -6.88
CA ALA A 113 -12.74 -13.20 -6.74
C ALA A 113 -13.05 -14.38 -5.81
N GLN A 114 -14.04 -14.26 -4.91
CA GLN A 114 -14.28 -15.26 -3.86
C GLN A 114 -14.97 -16.54 -4.40
N LEU A 115 -15.72 -16.44 -5.49
CA LEU A 115 -16.45 -17.58 -6.08
C LEU A 115 -15.57 -18.42 -7.03
N HIS A 116 -14.61 -17.81 -7.73
CA HIS A 116 -13.71 -18.53 -8.65
C HIS A 116 -12.59 -19.30 -7.95
N PHE A 117 -12.17 -18.90 -6.75
CA PHE A 117 -11.11 -19.58 -5.99
C PHE A 117 -11.47 -21.02 -5.61
N SER A 118 -12.75 -21.32 -5.40
CA SER A 118 -13.21 -22.67 -5.03
C SER A 118 -12.94 -23.67 -6.16
N SER A 119 -13.29 -23.36 -7.42
CA SER A 119 -13.15 -24.33 -8.52
C SER A 119 -11.69 -24.64 -8.89
N TYR A 120 -10.79 -23.66 -8.81
CA TYR A 120 -9.38 -23.84 -9.13
C TYR A 120 -8.61 -24.61 -8.04
N LEU A 121 -8.93 -24.42 -6.76
CA LEU A 121 -8.32 -25.21 -5.69
C LEU A 121 -8.71 -26.69 -5.77
N TYR A 122 -9.97 -27.00 -6.14
CA TYR A 122 -10.40 -28.38 -6.38
C TYR A 122 -9.59 -29.06 -7.50
N HIS A 123 -9.17 -28.33 -8.53
CA HIS A 123 -8.39 -28.92 -9.63
C HIS A 123 -6.89 -29.09 -9.28
N LEU A 124 -6.35 -28.25 -8.40
CA LEU A 124 -4.95 -28.30 -7.93
C LEU A 124 -4.72 -29.30 -6.78
N LEU A 125 -5.75 -29.65 -6.01
CA LEU A 125 -5.66 -30.61 -4.90
C LEU A 125 -5.85 -32.08 -5.31
N TYR A 126 -6.29 -32.35 -6.55
CA TYR A 126 -6.61 -33.69 -7.06
C TYR A 126 -5.77 -34.12 -8.28
N LEU A 127 -4.63 -33.46 -8.52
CA LEU A 127 -3.54 -33.88 -9.40
C LEU A 127 -2.26 -34.03 -8.58
#